data_AF-A0A532VGC5-F1
#
_entry.id   AF-A0A532VGC5-F1
#
_cell.length_a   1.000
_cell.length_b   1.000
_cell.length_c   1.000
_cell.angle_alpha   90.00
_cell.angle_beta   90.00
_cell.angle_gamma   90.00
#
_symmetry.space_group_name_H-M   'P 1'
#
loop_
_entity.id
_entity.type
_entity.pdbx_description
1 polymer ?
#
loop_
_entity_poly.entity_id
_entity_poly.type
_entity_poly.pdbx_seq_one_letter_code
_entity_poly.pdbx_strand_id
1 'polypeptide(L)'
;MWDKNILKIMNARKTMGKDVFRKACCIFLFLSLLLSIAVSGASQEKIGIEFVKKLARDIIAEGYRNTLIITVRGTLEEEAILELEKELNYADIPYTLQEIEPGTGAQLPSVISSILKTGIEVIIPLGDAGTLGFIIQEMRNLGVEQPVYLYITTEEGRTVLKEQDIMPVYTMVLSLERPAEEDVIFMKNGDKLNGKMTSSSIGIQTPYAQIFFDTRLIAGIIFGAGAHMERIYTVNQSYFSGFINNPTIDFRLSSGAEIVVRKEKIARILFRVREKELLGIPGSDIFYMVNGDVFAGRLTDEVLQVKTAYADVTIGANTIRDISFIAEEQVFTKITLHNGDEINGVLRDEDIYINLDAGPPITIYQDKIKEIRMRIGYEPVVIVPVTTPTPVSPTNDMVLIPDGEFLMGSNYGDADETPIHKVYLDAFYIDKYEVTKLQFSEFLNQKGNQEEDRVAWLDTSDEDCFIEYRNGKYQPKSGYENHPVIEVSWFGARAYAEWAGKRLPSEAEWEKAARGDLVGKKYPWGDSIDSSKANYGENVGQTTRVGRYPPNNYGLYDMGGNVWEWVSDWYDKDYYSSSDSYRNPQGPNYGSEHVIRGAGWSNDAGYLCSASR
;
A
#
# COMPACT_ATOMS: atom_id res chain seq x y z
N MET A 1 -20.00 -15.05 36.07
CA MET A 1 -19.22 -14.51 34.93
C MET A 1 -17.79 -15.05 34.91
N TRP A 2 -17.16 -15.26 36.07
CA TRP A 2 -15.81 -15.81 36.22
C TRP A 2 -15.66 -17.27 35.75
N ASP A 3 -16.60 -18.17 36.07
CA ASP A 3 -16.53 -19.57 35.64
C ASP A 3 -16.46 -19.75 34.12
N LYS A 4 -17.10 -18.87 33.33
CA LYS A 4 -17.07 -18.95 31.86
C LYS A 4 -15.70 -18.55 31.30
N ASN A 5 -15.01 -17.60 31.93
CA ASN A 5 -13.66 -17.18 31.52
C ASN A 5 -12.61 -18.22 31.94
N ILE A 6 -12.79 -18.84 33.11
CA ILE A 6 -11.94 -19.93 33.60
C ILE A 6 -12.05 -21.17 32.69
N LEU A 7 -13.26 -21.53 32.26
CA LEU A 7 -13.48 -22.65 31.34
C LEU A 7 -12.86 -22.39 29.95
N LYS A 8 -12.89 -21.13 29.47
CA LYS A 8 -12.24 -20.72 28.21
C LYS A 8 -10.71 -20.89 28.27
N ILE A 9 -10.09 -20.53 29.39
CA ILE A 9 -8.63 -20.67 29.61
C ILE A 9 -8.24 -22.15 29.71
N MET A 10 -9.02 -22.97 30.43
CA MET A 10 -8.77 -24.41 30.52
C MET A 10 -8.97 -25.13 29.18
N ASN A 11 -9.87 -24.64 28.32
CA ASN A 11 -10.03 -25.17 26.96
C ASN A 11 -8.91 -24.72 26.01
N ALA A 12 -8.36 -23.53 26.18
CA ALA A 12 -7.18 -23.07 25.43
C ALA A 12 -5.94 -23.95 25.67
N ARG A 13 -5.80 -24.53 26.86
CA ARG A 13 -4.77 -25.54 27.18
C ARG A 13 -4.89 -26.83 26.35
N LYS A 14 -6.09 -27.21 25.92
CA LYS A 14 -6.29 -28.43 25.11
C LYS A 14 -5.97 -28.22 23.63
N THR A 15 -6.05 -26.98 23.13
CA THR A 15 -5.81 -26.62 21.73
C THR A 15 -4.40 -26.09 21.47
N MET A 16 -3.72 -25.56 22.49
CA MET A 16 -2.33 -25.11 22.39
C MET A 16 -1.37 -26.28 22.66
N GLY A 17 -0.64 -26.73 21.64
CA GLY A 17 0.42 -27.74 21.80
C GLY A 17 1.42 -27.37 22.91
N LYS A 18 1.94 -28.39 23.61
CA LYS A 18 2.73 -28.26 24.86
C LYS A 18 3.83 -27.18 24.81
N ASP A 19 4.58 -27.06 23.71
CA ASP A 19 5.70 -26.11 23.59
C ASP A 19 5.29 -24.63 23.50
N VAL A 20 4.06 -24.34 23.07
CA VAL A 20 3.53 -22.96 23.01
C VAL A 20 2.98 -22.56 24.37
N PHE A 21 2.35 -23.49 25.08
CA PHE A 21 1.95 -23.30 26.47
C PHE A 21 3.17 -23.11 27.39
N ARG A 22 4.27 -23.85 27.13
CA ARG A 22 5.58 -23.69 27.81
C ARG A 22 6.13 -22.25 27.78
N LYS A 23 5.99 -21.53 26.66
CA LYS A 23 6.45 -20.12 26.55
C LYS A 23 5.45 -19.11 27.11
N ALA A 24 4.15 -19.36 27.00
CA ALA A 24 3.10 -18.47 27.49
C ALA A 24 3.00 -18.42 29.04
N CYS A 25 3.34 -19.52 29.73
CA CYS A 25 3.25 -19.61 31.19
C CYS A 25 4.24 -18.72 31.96
N CYS A 26 5.42 -18.40 31.38
CA CYS A 26 6.35 -17.45 32.00
C CYS A 26 5.76 -16.03 32.11
N ILE A 27 4.75 -15.70 31.28
CA ILE A 27 4.30 -14.32 31.06
C ILE A 27 2.85 -14.11 31.53
N PHE A 28 2.07 -15.18 31.69
CA PHE A 28 0.72 -15.09 32.29
C PHE A 28 0.72 -14.64 33.76
N LEU A 29 1.88 -14.69 34.43
CA LEU A 29 2.05 -14.34 35.84
C LEU A 29 1.78 -12.86 36.18
N PHE A 30 1.67 -11.97 35.19
CA PHE A 30 1.52 -10.54 35.47
C PHE A 30 0.08 -10.01 35.41
N LEU A 31 -0.85 -10.68 34.71
CA LEU A 31 -2.15 -10.08 34.38
C LEU A 31 -3.38 -10.66 35.11
N SER A 32 -3.26 -11.79 35.80
CA SER A 32 -4.37 -12.26 36.65
C SER A 32 -4.33 -11.70 38.08
N LEU A 33 -3.19 -11.20 38.57
CA LEU A 33 -3.09 -10.66 39.93
C LEU A 33 -3.50 -9.18 40.03
N LEU A 34 -3.49 -8.45 38.91
CA LEU A 34 -3.94 -7.05 38.89
C LEU A 34 -5.45 -6.87 39.04
N LEU A 35 -6.25 -7.93 38.83
CA LEU A 35 -7.71 -7.85 38.85
C LEU A 35 -8.41 -8.57 40.02
N SER A 36 -7.70 -9.00 41.06
CA SER A 36 -8.36 -9.71 42.18
C SER A 36 -7.91 -9.38 43.60
N ILE A 37 -7.36 -8.19 43.88
CA ILE A 37 -7.30 -7.66 45.25
C ILE A 37 -7.73 -6.19 45.25
N ALA A 38 -8.87 -5.92 44.61
CA ALA A 38 -9.49 -4.60 44.64
C ALA A 38 -10.77 -4.57 45.49
N VAL A 39 -11.12 -5.65 46.20
CA VAL A 39 -12.38 -5.70 46.95
C VAL A 39 -12.17 -6.30 48.33
N SER A 40 -12.44 -5.47 49.33
CA SER A 40 -12.44 -5.73 50.77
C SER A 40 -13.23 -6.99 51.16
N GLY A 41 -12.55 -8.03 51.66
CA GLY A 41 -13.16 -9.15 52.37
C GLY A 41 -12.28 -10.41 52.47
N ALA A 42 -12.09 -10.92 53.69
CA ALA A 42 -11.23 -12.08 54.03
C ALA A 42 -11.52 -13.40 53.27
N SER A 43 -12.69 -13.55 52.65
CA SER A 43 -13.03 -14.72 51.83
C SER A 43 -12.41 -14.68 50.43
N GLN A 44 -12.14 -13.50 49.89
CA GLN A 44 -11.54 -13.30 48.57
C GLN A 44 -10.01 -13.49 48.60
N GLU A 45 -9.36 -13.12 49.71
CA GLU A 45 -7.92 -13.34 49.93
C GLU A 45 -7.55 -14.83 49.93
N LYS A 46 -8.32 -15.67 50.64
CA LYS A 46 -8.09 -17.13 50.66
C LYS A 46 -8.21 -17.77 49.27
N ILE A 47 -9.11 -17.27 48.42
CA ILE A 47 -9.29 -17.78 47.06
C ILE A 47 -8.11 -17.38 46.17
N GLY A 48 -7.61 -16.15 46.31
CA GLY A 48 -6.40 -15.68 45.62
C GLY A 48 -5.16 -16.49 46.01
N ILE A 49 -5.00 -16.79 47.30
CA ILE A 49 -3.88 -17.57 47.83
C ILE A 49 -3.90 -19.03 47.31
N GLU A 50 -5.05 -19.71 47.32
CA GLU A 50 -5.14 -21.07 46.76
C GLU A 50 -4.87 -21.13 45.24
N PHE A 51 -5.22 -20.08 44.51
CA PHE A 51 -4.88 -19.97 43.09
C PHE A 51 -3.37 -19.86 42.88
N VAL A 52 -2.68 -19.00 43.65
CA VAL A 52 -1.22 -18.87 43.61
C VAL A 52 -0.55 -20.19 43.98
N LYS A 53 -1.04 -20.89 45.01
CA LYS A 53 -0.54 -22.21 45.43
C LYS A 53 -0.67 -23.28 44.33
N LYS A 54 -1.78 -23.30 43.59
CA LYS A 54 -1.97 -24.26 42.50
C LYS A 54 -1.05 -23.95 41.32
N LEU A 55 -0.94 -22.67 40.96
CA LEU A 55 -0.13 -22.22 39.84
C LEU A 55 1.37 -22.46 40.08
N ALA A 56 1.87 -22.17 41.28
CA ALA A 56 3.27 -22.43 41.65
C ALA A 56 3.62 -23.92 41.56
N ARG A 57 2.72 -24.80 42.02
CA ARG A 57 2.90 -26.26 41.92
C ARG A 57 2.94 -26.75 40.47
N ASP A 58 2.08 -26.22 39.61
CA ASP A 58 2.05 -26.57 38.18
C ASP A 58 3.34 -26.10 37.46
N ILE A 59 3.91 -24.95 37.85
CA ILE A 59 5.16 -24.41 37.30
C ILE A 59 6.37 -25.28 37.70
N ILE A 60 6.44 -25.72 38.97
CA ILE A 60 7.55 -26.56 39.45
C ILE A 60 7.49 -27.97 38.84
N ALA A 61 6.30 -28.56 38.74
CA ALA A 61 6.13 -29.90 38.15
C ALA A 61 6.63 -29.98 36.70
N GLU A 62 6.64 -28.84 35.99
CA GLU A 62 7.13 -28.71 34.61
C GLU A 62 8.61 -28.30 34.52
N GLY A 63 9.32 -28.16 35.66
CA GLY A 63 10.78 -28.04 35.73
C GLY A 63 11.36 -26.62 35.66
N TYR A 64 10.55 -25.58 35.84
CA TYR A 64 11.00 -24.18 35.80
C TYR A 64 11.56 -23.72 37.16
N ARG A 65 12.69 -22.99 37.16
CA ARG A 65 13.38 -22.50 38.37
C ARG A 65 13.62 -20.98 38.42
N ASN A 66 12.85 -20.18 37.66
CA ASN A 66 13.01 -18.72 37.60
C ASN A 66 12.32 -18.00 38.78
N THR A 67 12.80 -16.79 39.11
CA THR A 67 12.30 -15.99 40.24
C THR A 67 10.87 -15.49 40.03
N LEU A 68 9.98 -15.76 40.98
CA LEU A 68 8.58 -15.32 40.98
C LEU A 68 8.45 -13.95 41.67
N ILE A 69 7.94 -12.94 40.96
CA ILE A 69 7.66 -11.63 41.56
C ILE A 69 6.16 -11.58 41.89
N ILE A 70 5.82 -11.39 43.17
CA ILE A 70 4.45 -11.34 43.66
C ILE A 70 4.20 -9.95 44.23
N THR A 71 3.25 -9.24 43.63
CA THR A 71 2.90 -7.86 44.03
C THR A 71 1.47 -7.83 44.56
N VAL A 72 1.29 -7.39 45.80
CA VAL A 72 -0.01 -7.38 46.47
C VAL A 72 -0.49 -5.97 46.70
N ARG A 73 -1.76 -5.70 46.35
CA ARG A 73 -2.38 -4.39 46.46
C ARG A 73 -3.24 -4.35 47.72
N GLY A 74 -2.85 -3.55 48.72
CA GLY A 74 -3.40 -3.57 50.06
C GLY A 74 -2.52 -4.34 51.05
N THR A 75 -2.80 -4.19 52.34
CA THR A 75 -2.13 -4.95 53.41
C THR A 75 -2.73 -6.34 53.52
N LEU A 76 -1.93 -7.37 53.30
CA LEU A 76 -2.31 -8.74 53.68
C LEU A 76 -2.22 -8.86 55.20
N GLU A 77 -3.08 -9.67 55.80
CA GLU A 77 -2.88 -10.05 57.19
C GLU A 77 -1.57 -10.86 57.34
N GLU A 78 -0.82 -10.59 58.41
CA GLU A 78 0.52 -11.15 58.64
C GLU A 78 0.52 -12.70 58.61
N GLU A 79 -0.58 -13.34 59.04
CA GLU A 79 -0.80 -14.79 58.93
C GLU A 79 -0.86 -15.29 57.48
N ALA A 80 -1.44 -14.51 56.57
CA ALA A 80 -1.57 -14.86 55.15
C ALA A 80 -0.25 -14.73 54.40
N ILE A 81 0.56 -13.72 54.75
CA ILE A 81 1.92 -13.55 54.22
C ILE A 81 2.79 -14.73 54.67
N LEU A 82 2.76 -15.05 55.97
CA LEU A 82 3.53 -16.16 56.52
C LEU A 82 3.16 -17.50 55.88
N GLU A 83 1.86 -17.73 55.62
CA GLU A 83 1.38 -18.93 54.94
C GLU A 83 1.87 -19.00 53.48
N LEU A 84 1.87 -17.86 52.77
CA LEU A 84 2.35 -17.77 51.39
C LEU A 84 3.86 -18.01 51.29
N GLU A 85 4.63 -17.33 52.13
CA GLU A 85 6.10 -17.44 52.19
C GLU A 85 6.55 -18.84 52.59
N LYS A 86 5.87 -19.47 53.56
CA LYS A 86 6.16 -20.84 54.00
C LYS A 86 6.01 -21.84 52.85
N GLU A 87 4.97 -21.71 52.04
CA GLU A 87 4.71 -22.63 50.92
C GLU A 87 5.64 -22.36 49.73
N LEU A 88 5.94 -21.10 49.40
CA LEU A 88 6.90 -20.76 48.33
C LEU A 88 8.32 -21.21 48.68
N ASN A 89 8.71 -21.09 49.95
CA ASN A 89 9.99 -21.60 50.46
C ASN A 89 10.02 -23.13 50.48
N TYR A 90 8.93 -23.81 50.85
CA TYR A 90 8.84 -25.28 50.78
C TYR A 90 9.02 -25.80 49.35
N ALA A 91 8.64 -24.98 48.37
CA ALA A 91 8.68 -25.30 46.96
C ALA A 91 10.00 -24.92 46.25
N ASP A 92 10.98 -24.38 46.99
CA ASP A 92 12.33 -23.99 46.53
C ASP A 92 12.32 -23.03 45.32
N ILE A 93 11.30 -22.16 45.25
CA ILE A 93 11.17 -21.13 44.20
C ILE A 93 11.77 -19.83 44.73
N PRO A 94 12.76 -19.22 44.06
CA PRO A 94 13.19 -17.88 44.43
C PRO A 94 12.04 -16.89 44.19
N TYR A 95 11.71 -16.03 45.16
CA TYR A 95 10.62 -15.05 44.99
C TYR A 95 10.99 -13.66 45.53
N THR A 96 10.21 -12.66 45.11
CA THR A 96 10.24 -11.31 45.68
C THR A 96 8.81 -10.88 45.96
N LEU A 97 8.48 -10.63 47.22
CA LEU A 97 7.19 -10.13 47.66
C LEU A 97 7.25 -8.60 47.78
N GLN A 98 6.27 -7.90 47.21
CA GLN A 98 6.20 -6.44 47.29
C GLN A 98 4.78 -6.00 47.67
N GLU A 99 4.64 -5.37 48.84
CA GLU A 99 3.39 -4.77 49.31
C GLU A 99 3.21 -3.35 48.76
N ILE A 100 1.97 -3.01 48.42
CA ILE A 100 1.59 -1.67 47.98
C ILE A 100 0.51 -1.13 48.92
N GLU A 101 0.82 -0.06 49.66
CA GLU A 101 -0.08 0.54 50.65
C GLU A 101 -1.41 1.01 50.01
N PRO A 102 -2.56 0.78 50.68
CA PRO A 102 -3.84 1.25 50.20
C PRO A 102 -3.99 2.75 50.47
N GLY A 103 -3.87 3.57 49.42
CA GLY A 103 -4.22 5.00 49.47
C GLY A 103 -3.11 5.96 49.06
N THR A 104 -1.87 5.49 48.96
CA THR A 104 -0.89 6.18 48.13
C THR A 104 -1.13 5.72 46.68
N GLY A 105 -1.24 6.67 45.76
CA GLY A 105 -1.22 6.39 44.33
C GLY A 105 0.15 5.87 43.90
N ALA A 106 0.61 4.76 44.48
CA ALA A 106 1.68 3.94 43.95
C ALA A 106 1.12 3.27 42.69
N GLN A 107 1.11 4.08 41.64
CA GLN A 107 0.67 3.72 40.32
C GLN A 107 1.62 2.63 39.82
N LEU A 108 1.01 1.57 39.24
CA LEU A 108 1.58 0.60 38.30
C LEU A 108 2.91 1.02 37.59
N PRO A 109 3.10 2.29 37.17
CA PRO A 109 4.35 2.95 36.82
C PRO A 109 5.65 2.53 37.52
N SER A 110 5.74 2.47 38.85
CA SER A 110 7.04 2.26 39.52
C SER A 110 7.55 0.82 39.37
N VAL A 111 6.63 -0.14 39.31
CA VAL A 111 6.92 -1.57 39.15
C VAL A 111 7.25 -1.87 37.70
N ILE A 112 6.49 -1.31 36.73
CA ILE A 112 6.79 -1.42 35.30
C ILE A 112 8.16 -0.77 34.98
N SER A 113 8.46 0.39 35.56
CA SER A 113 9.76 1.07 35.42
C SER A 113 10.93 0.20 35.91
N SER A 114 10.72 -0.58 36.97
CA SER A 114 11.76 -1.46 37.52
C SER A 114 11.98 -2.70 36.64
N ILE A 115 10.93 -3.23 36.01
CA ILE A 115 10.99 -4.41 35.12
C ILE A 115 11.57 -4.05 33.74
N LEU A 116 11.23 -2.88 33.19
CA LEU A 116 11.80 -2.44 31.90
C LEU A 116 13.30 -2.19 31.99
N LYS A 117 13.82 -1.84 33.18
CA LYS A 117 15.26 -1.68 33.42
C LYS A 117 16.03 -3.00 33.50
N THR A 118 15.37 -4.14 33.67
CA THR A 118 16.03 -5.45 33.76
C THR A 118 16.17 -6.14 32.40
N GLY A 119 15.64 -5.56 31.32
CA GLY A 119 15.77 -6.08 29.95
C GLY A 119 14.91 -7.31 29.65
N ILE A 120 13.83 -7.53 30.40
CA ILE A 120 12.93 -8.69 30.25
C ILE A 120 11.81 -8.37 29.25
N GLU A 121 11.55 -9.27 28.30
CA GLU A 121 10.43 -9.18 27.35
C GLU A 121 9.06 -9.31 28.05
N VAL A 122 8.12 -8.42 27.72
CA VAL A 122 6.77 -8.39 28.31
C VAL A 122 5.72 -8.60 27.22
N ILE A 123 4.82 -9.58 27.39
CA ILE A 123 3.68 -9.82 26.50
C ILE A 123 2.37 -9.50 27.25
N ILE A 124 1.52 -8.66 26.66
CA ILE A 124 0.27 -8.17 27.28
C ILE A 124 -0.92 -8.62 26.43
N PRO A 125 -1.88 -9.42 26.94
CA PRO A 125 -3.13 -9.68 26.25
C PRO A 125 -4.09 -8.49 26.44
N LEU A 126 -4.75 -8.06 25.36
CA LEU A 126 -5.69 -6.93 25.37
C LEU A 126 -6.88 -7.18 26.31
N GLY A 127 -6.95 -6.39 27.38
CA GLY A 127 -8.17 -6.10 28.13
C GLY A 127 -8.50 -4.63 27.97
N ASP A 128 -9.51 -4.35 27.14
CA ASP A 128 -10.07 -3.05 26.74
C ASP A 128 -9.11 -1.92 26.30
N ALA A 129 -9.60 -1.06 25.41
CA ALA A 129 -8.82 0.00 24.76
C ALA A 129 -8.29 1.07 25.73
N GLY A 130 -8.88 1.19 26.93
CA GLY A 130 -8.47 2.19 27.92
C GLY A 130 -7.12 1.86 28.56
N THR A 131 -6.86 0.56 28.77
CA THR A 131 -5.63 0.08 29.41
C THR A 131 -4.40 0.25 28.51
N LEU A 132 -4.57 0.06 27.19
CA LEU A 132 -3.50 0.22 26.20
C LEU A 132 -3.04 1.69 26.07
N GLY A 133 -4.00 2.63 26.05
CA GLY A 133 -3.70 4.05 25.94
C GLY A 133 -2.92 4.61 27.13
N PHE A 134 -3.20 4.13 28.34
CA PHE A 134 -2.50 4.56 29.56
C PHE A 134 -1.04 4.08 29.59
N ILE A 135 -0.79 2.83 29.18
CA ILE A 135 0.56 2.24 29.19
C ILE A 135 1.49 2.94 28.18
N ILE A 136 0.99 3.22 26.97
CA ILE A 136 1.75 3.93 25.93
C ILE A 136 2.12 5.34 26.38
N GLN A 137 1.21 6.03 27.08
CA GLN A 137 1.45 7.38 27.56
C GLN A 137 2.55 7.43 28.61
N GLU A 138 2.62 6.45 29.52
CA GLU A 138 3.67 6.40 30.54
C GLU A 138 5.03 5.94 30.00
N MET A 139 5.06 5.05 29.01
CA MET A 139 6.32 4.69 28.34
C MET A 139 6.98 5.91 27.67
N ARG A 140 6.19 6.82 27.10
CA ARG A 140 6.70 8.11 26.57
C ARG A 140 7.23 9.02 27.66
N ASN A 141 6.53 9.15 28.78
CA ASN A 141 6.97 10.01 29.89
C ASN A 141 8.31 9.55 30.49
N LEU A 142 8.60 8.25 30.41
CA LEU A 142 9.82 7.64 30.96
C LEU A 142 11.01 7.61 29.99
N GLY A 143 10.88 8.12 28.76
CA GLY A 143 11.99 8.22 27.81
C GLY A 143 12.58 6.88 27.37
N VAL A 144 11.77 5.80 27.38
CA VAL A 144 12.22 4.48 26.95
C VAL A 144 12.29 4.45 25.42
N GLU A 145 13.49 4.50 24.84
CA GLU A 145 13.76 4.58 23.39
C GLU A 145 13.95 3.20 22.70
N GLN A 146 13.78 2.08 23.40
CA GLN A 146 13.96 0.74 22.83
C GLN A 146 12.63 0.03 22.51
N PRO A 147 12.58 -0.85 21.48
CA PRO A 147 11.34 -1.43 20.99
C PRO A 147 10.75 -2.45 21.96
N VAL A 148 9.46 -2.30 22.27
CA VAL A 148 8.66 -3.27 23.04
C VAL A 148 7.80 -4.06 22.06
N TYR A 149 7.94 -5.39 22.05
CA TYR A 149 7.19 -6.28 21.18
C TYR A 149 5.76 -6.51 21.70
N LEU A 150 4.75 -6.13 20.90
CA LEU A 150 3.32 -6.33 21.20
C LEU A 150 2.75 -7.45 20.33
N TYR A 151 2.25 -8.52 20.98
CA TYR A 151 1.59 -9.63 20.29
C TYR A 151 0.07 -9.50 20.40
N ILE A 152 -0.63 -9.52 19.27
CA ILE A 152 -2.10 -9.51 19.19
C ILE A 152 -2.61 -10.92 18.89
N THR A 153 -3.53 -11.44 19.69
CA THR A 153 -4.24 -12.69 19.40
C THR A 153 -5.73 -12.40 19.19
N THR A 154 -6.26 -12.70 18.01
CA THR A 154 -7.72 -12.75 17.73
C THR A 154 -8.25 -14.18 17.86
N GLU A 155 -9.58 -14.33 17.99
CA GLU A 155 -10.29 -15.59 18.28
C GLU A 155 -10.07 -16.71 17.25
N GLU A 156 -9.55 -16.40 16.06
CA GLU A 156 -9.24 -17.36 15.01
C GLU A 156 -7.72 -17.43 14.77
N GLY A 157 -7.09 -18.38 15.47
CA GLY A 157 -5.72 -18.88 15.27
C GLY A 157 -4.75 -18.13 14.34
N ARG A 158 -3.76 -17.48 14.97
CA ARG A 158 -2.38 -17.16 14.52
C ARG A 158 -2.18 -16.36 13.23
N THR A 159 -1.56 -15.19 13.40
CA THR A 159 -0.49 -14.71 12.50
C THR A 159 0.78 -14.50 13.32
N VAL A 160 1.89 -15.11 12.90
CA VAL A 160 3.23 -14.87 13.45
C VAL A 160 3.84 -13.75 12.63
N LEU A 161 3.99 -12.55 13.20
CA LEU A 161 4.83 -11.52 12.59
C LEU A 161 6.28 -11.87 12.90
N LYS A 162 7.09 -12.10 11.86
CA LYS A 162 8.55 -12.22 12.02
C LYS A 162 9.14 -10.80 12.06
N GLU A 163 10.31 -10.66 12.66
CA GLU A 163 11.04 -9.39 12.90
C GLU A 163 11.28 -8.53 11.63
N GLN A 164 11.11 -9.11 10.44
CA GLN A 164 11.20 -8.43 9.14
C GLN A 164 9.89 -7.71 8.75
N ASP A 165 8.81 -7.95 9.49
CA ASP A 165 7.44 -7.47 9.22
C ASP A 165 6.94 -6.45 10.26
N ILE A 166 7.79 -6.01 11.20
CA ILE A 166 7.41 -5.07 12.27
C ILE A 166 8.12 -3.74 12.08
N MET A 167 7.47 -2.82 11.36
CA MET A 167 7.87 -1.42 11.33
C MET A 167 7.43 -0.73 12.63
N PRO A 168 8.27 0.12 13.26
CA PRO A 168 7.89 0.86 14.45
C PRO A 168 6.89 1.97 14.07
N VAL A 169 5.60 1.68 14.18
CA VAL A 169 4.52 2.68 14.02
C VAL A 169 4.03 3.07 15.41
N TYR A 170 4.42 4.26 15.90
CA TYR A 170 3.72 4.87 17.03
C TYR A 170 3.53 6.38 16.86
N THR A 171 2.59 6.75 15.99
CA THR A 171 2.01 8.09 15.95
C THR A 171 0.50 7.95 16.09
N MET A 172 -0.13 8.72 17.01
CA MET A 172 -1.56 8.68 17.38
C MET A 172 -2.44 7.96 16.35
N VAL A 173 -2.84 6.74 16.70
CA VAL A 173 -3.67 5.88 15.87
C VAL A 173 -4.99 6.62 15.64
N LEU A 174 -5.18 7.20 14.45
CA LEU A 174 -6.51 7.19 13.85
C LEU A 174 -6.97 5.75 14.00
N SER A 175 -8.05 5.49 14.75
CA SER A 175 -8.72 4.21 14.60
C SER A 175 -9.04 4.12 13.11
N LEU A 176 -8.26 3.34 12.35
CA LEU A 176 -8.42 3.21 10.90
C LEU A 176 -9.69 2.41 10.55
N GLU A 177 -10.66 2.35 11.47
CA GLU A 177 -12.07 2.12 11.16
C GLU A 177 -12.57 3.30 10.32
N ARG A 178 -12.15 3.27 9.06
CA ARG A 178 -12.61 4.17 8.03
C ARG A 178 -14.05 3.78 7.67
N PRO A 179 -14.92 4.76 7.41
CA PRO A 179 -16.28 4.48 6.97
C PRO A 179 -16.25 3.75 5.61
N ALA A 180 -17.19 2.84 5.36
CA ALA A 180 -17.22 2.12 4.08
C ALA A 180 -17.81 2.98 2.94
N GLU A 181 -18.80 3.81 3.23
CA GLU A 181 -19.66 4.41 2.19
C GLU A 181 -19.37 5.88 1.91
N GLU A 182 -19.06 6.68 2.94
CA GLU A 182 -19.03 8.15 2.89
C GLU A 182 -17.90 8.71 3.75
N ASP A 183 -17.35 9.85 3.33
CA ASP A 183 -16.37 10.59 4.10
C ASP A 183 -17.04 11.20 5.34
N VAL A 184 -16.27 11.39 6.41
CA VAL A 184 -16.77 11.90 7.69
C VAL A 184 -15.88 13.00 8.21
N ILE A 185 -16.47 14.19 8.40
CA ILE A 185 -15.84 15.31 9.11
C ILE A 185 -16.26 15.25 10.58
N PHE A 186 -15.29 15.25 11.48
CA PHE A 186 -15.47 15.46 12.91
C PHE A 186 -15.07 16.89 13.25
N MET A 187 -16.01 17.64 13.80
CA MET A 187 -15.83 19.03 14.18
C MET A 187 -15.30 19.13 15.62
N LYS A 188 -14.57 20.20 15.95
CA LYS A 188 -14.03 20.42 17.31
C LYS A 188 -15.12 20.64 18.38
N ASN A 189 -16.31 21.05 17.97
CA ASN A 189 -17.47 21.18 18.87
C ASN A 189 -18.20 19.85 19.11
N GLY A 190 -17.75 18.75 18.49
CA GLY A 190 -18.36 17.42 18.62
C GLY A 190 -19.30 17.03 17.48
N ASP A 191 -19.62 17.93 16.54
CA ASP A 191 -20.49 17.59 15.42
C ASP A 191 -19.83 16.56 14.48
N LYS A 192 -20.66 15.68 13.91
CA LYS A 192 -20.27 14.68 12.91
C LYS A 192 -21.04 14.92 11.63
N LEU A 193 -20.33 15.17 10.54
CA LEU A 193 -20.90 15.44 9.22
C LEU A 193 -20.50 14.31 8.27
N ASN A 194 -21.48 13.57 7.75
CA ASN A 194 -21.25 12.55 6.72
C ASN A 194 -21.49 13.15 5.34
N GLY A 195 -20.77 12.67 4.33
CA GLY A 195 -20.89 13.19 2.97
C GLY A 195 -19.68 12.83 2.11
N LYS A 196 -19.31 13.74 1.21
CA LYS A 196 -18.18 13.57 0.30
C LYS A 196 -17.36 14.84 0.22
N MET A 197 -16.04 14.69 0.24
CA MET A 197 -15.15 15.76 -0.16
C MET A 197 -15.37 16.11 -1.63
N THR A 198 -15.49 17.39 -1.94
CA THR A 198 -15.64 17.86 -3.33
C THR A 198 -14.31 18.25 -3.96
N SER A 199 -13.32 18.63 -3.16
CA SER A 199 -11.96 18.90 -3.64
C SER A 199 -11.29 17.60 -4.10
N SER A 200 -10.72 17.62 -5.31
CA SER A 200 -9.96 16.49 -5.86
C SER A 200 -8.58 16.36 -5.23
N SER A 201 -8.00 17.44 -4.70
CA SER A 201 -6.68 17.44 -4.08
C SER A 201 -6.60 18.28 -2.80
N ILE A 202 -5.64 17.94 -1.94
CA ILE A 202 -5.28 18.65 -0.72
C ILE A 202 -3.77 18.87 -0.71
N GLY A 203 -3.37 20.15 -0.71
CA GLY A 203 -1.98 20.56 -0.58
C GLY A 203 -1.54 20.70 0.87
N ILE A 204 -0.37 20.15 1.21
CA ILE A 204 0.32 20.34 2.49
C ILE A 204 1.72 20.90 2.26
N GLN A 205 2.05 21.95 3.00
CA GLN A 205 3.39 22.51 3.10
C GLN A 205 4.12 21.84 4.27
N THR A 206 5.01 20.89 3.98
CA THR A 206 5.88 20.27 4.99
C THR A 206 7.17 21.08 5.15
N PRO A 207 8.01 20.79 6.16
CA PRO A 207 9.34 21.40 6.29
C PRO A 207 10.33 21.06 5.17
N TYR A 208 10.03 20.05 4.35
CA TYR A 208 10.95 19.53 3.32
C TYR A 208 10.40 19.60 1.89
N ALA A 209 9.09 19.66 1.70
CA ALA A 209 8.44 19.74 0.39
C ALA A 209 7.02 20.32 0.46
N GLN A 210 6.56 20.91 -0.65
CA GLN A 210 5.14 21.19 -0.88
C GLN A 210 4.54 20.01 -1.64
N ILE A 211 3.51 19.38 -1.09
CA ILE A 211 2.96 18.13 -1.63
C ILE A 211 1.46 18.31 -1.84
N PHE A 212 0.96 17.94 -3.03
CA PHE A 212 -0.45 17.95 -3.37
C PHE A 212 -0.94 16.50 -3.48
N PHE A 213 -1.72 16.05 -2.50
CA PHE A 213 -2.29 14.72 -2.49
C PHE A 213 -3.65 14.73 -3.15
N ASP A 214 -3.93 13.75 -4.01
CA ASP A 214 -5.31 13.44 -4.39
C ASP A 214 -6.09 13.01 -3.14
N THR A 215 -7.31 13.50 -2.94
CA THR A 215 -8.14 13.12 -1.79
C THR A 215 -8.49 11.63 -1.77
N ARG A 216 -8.26 10.93 -2.89
CA ARG A 216 -8.36 9.48 -2.97
C ARG A 216 -7.25 8.73 -2.27
N LEU A 217 -6.05 9.32 -2.21
CA LEU A 217 -4.89 8.71 -1.59
C LEU A 217 -4.81 8.99 -0.08
N ILE A 218 -5.72 9.79 0.45
CA ILE A 218 -5.77 10.17 1.86
C ILE A 218 -6.73 9.25 2.60
N ALA A 219 -6.24 8.59 3.65
CA ALA A 219 -7.05 7.83 4.59
C ALA A 219 -7.72 8.73 5.63
N GLY A 220 -7.01 9.77 6.07
CA GLY A 220 -7.52 10.71 7.05
C GLY A 220 -6.63 11.92 7.23
N ILE A 221 -7.21 12.96 7.82
CA ILE A 221 -6.51 14.19 8.17
C ILE A 221 -6.80 14.52 9.62
N ILE A 222 -5.76 14.82 10.39
CA ILE A 222 -5.89 15.35 11.73
C ILE A 222 -5.57 16.84 11.68
N PHE A 223 -6.52 17.65 12.13
CA PHE A 223 -6.38 19.09 12.19
C PHE A 223 -5.99 19.51 13.61
N GLY A 224 -4.71 19.83 13.80
CA GLY A 224 -4.17 20.37 15.05
C GLY A 224 -3.84 19.31 16.10
N ALA A 225 -2.72 18.61 15.89
CA ALA A 225 -2.00 17.93 16.96
C ALA A 225 -0.75 18.76 17.34
N GLY A 226 -0.74 19.41 18.51
CA GLY A 226 0.39 20.22 18.95
C GLY A 226 0.48 21.61 18.29
N ALA A 227 1.70 22.09 17.98
CA ALA A 227 2.05 23.46 17.59
C ALA A 227 1.48 23.97 16.24
N HIS A 228 0.17 23.82 16.02
CA HIS A 228 -0.57 24.25 14.82
C HIS A 228 -0.25 23.50 13.52
N MET A 229 0.34 22.31 13.58
CA MET A 229 0.58 21.47 12.40
C MET A 229 -0.59 20.51 12.16
N GLU A 230 -1.00 20.39 10.90
CA GLU A 230 -1.91 19.36 10.41
C GLU A 230 -1.13 18.11 9.99
N ARG A 231 -1.81 16.95 10.01
CA ARG A 231 -1.23 15.70 9.55
C ARG A 231 -2.14 14.99 8.56
N ILE A 232 -1.60 14.68 7.39
CA ILE A 232 -2.24 13.84 6.37
C ILE A 232 -1.75 12.41 6.57
N TYR A 233 -2.68 11.47 6.63
CA TYR A 233 -2.41 10.03 6.59
C TYR A 233 -2.89 9.50 5.25
N THR A 234 -2.02 8.84 4.51
CA THR A 234 -2.37 8.21 3.24
C THR A 234 -2.91 6.81 3.45
N VAL A 235 -3.48 6.25 2.40
CA VAL A 235 -4.05 4.88 2.38
C VAL A 235 -3.02 3.78 2.66
N ASN A 236 -1.71 4.02 2.43
CA ASN A 236 -0.61 3.11 2.80
C ASN A 236 0.00 3.39 4.18
N GLN A 237 -0.69 4.12 5.05
CA GLN A 237 -0.22 4.45 6.40
C GLN A 237 1.01 5.39 6.44
N SER A 238 1.43 5.95 5.30
CA SER A 238 2.37 7.07 5.32
C SER A 238 1.72 8.27 5.99
N TYR A 239 2.52 9.11 6.62
CA TYR A 239 2.02 10.35 7.19
C TYR A 239 2.97 11.52 6.99
N PHE A 240 2.36 12.67 6.72
CA PHE A 240 3.03 13.92 6.39
C PHE A 240 2.50 15.01 7.32
N SER A 241 3.39 15.72 7.99
CA SER A 241 3.05 16.78 8.94
C SER A 241 3.47 18.14 8.38
N GLY A 242 2.59 19.12 8.47
CA GLY A 242 2.81 20.43 7.86
C GLY A 242 1.59 21.34 7.95
N PHE A 243 1.52 22.34 7.07
CA PHE A 243 0.40 23.26 6.98
C PHE A 243 -0.42 22.98 5.73
N ILE A 244 -1.70 22.65 5.90
CA ILE A 244 -2.63 22.52 4.77
C ILE A 244 -2.86 23.92 4.18
N ASN A 245 -2.62 24.06 2.88
CA ASN A 245 -2.59 25.34 2.17
C ASN A 245 -3.96 26.04 2.17
N ASN A 246 -5.03 25.25 2.05
CA ASN A 246 -6.39 25.78 1.93
C ASN A 246 -6.96 26.10 3.32
N PRO A 247 -7.49 27.33 3.54
CA PRO A 247 -8.08 27.71 4.82
C PRO A 247 -9.48 27.08 5.04
N THR A 248 -10.08 26.54 3.98
CA THR A 248 -11.41 25.95 3.99
C THR A 248 -11.42 24.60 3.29
N ILE A 249 -12.39 23.78 3.67
CA ILE A 249 -12.66 22.45 3.15
C ILE A 249 -14.09 22.48 2.58
N ASP A 250 -14.21 22.18 1.29
CA ASP A 250 -15.50 22.10 0.60
C ASP A 250 -16.05 20.68 0.72
N PHE A 251 -17.27 20.56 1.24
CA PHE A 251 -17.86 19.27 1.59
C PHE A 251 -19.33 19.21 1.19
N ARG A 252 -19.73 18.15 0.50
CA ARG A 252 -21.13 17.89 0.17
C ARG A 252 -21.71 16.88 1.16
N LEU A 253 -22.64 17.33 1.99
CA LEU A 253 -23.33 16.47 2.96
C LEU A 253 -24.14 15.38 2.24
N SER A 254 -24.38 14.24 2.90
CA SER A 254 -25.22 13.16 2.36
C SER A 254 -26.66 13.61 2.04
N SER A 255 -27.13 14.69 2.65
CA SER A 255 -28.41 15.35 2.34
C SER A 255 -28.42 16.10 1.00
N GLY A 256 -27.26 16.23 0.34
CA GLY A 256 -27.08 16.95 -0.92
C GLY A 256 -26.64 18.41 -0.77
N ALA A 257 -26.66 18.97 0.44
CA ALA A 257 -26.21 20.36 0.68
C ALA A 257 -24.68 20.49 0.61
N GLU A 258 -24.19 21.50 -0.08
CA GLU A 258 -22.76 21.87 -0.08
C GLU A 258 -22.46 22.88 1.01
N ILE A 259 -21.39 22.61 1.76
CA ILE A 259 -20.91 23.47 2.84
C ILE A 259 -19.43 23.75 2.65
N VAL A 260 -19.01 24.94 3.09
CA VAL A 260 -17.60 25.35 3.13
C VAL A 260 -17.21 25.50 4.60
N VAL A 261 -16.34 24.63 5.08
CA VAL A 261 -15.96 24.55 6.50
C VAL A 261 -14.54 25.06 6.68
N ARG A 262 -14.32 26.01 7.59
CA ARG A 262 -12.96 26.48 7.87
C ARG A 262 -12.16 25.40 8.60
N LYS A 263 -10.92 25.16 8.17
CA LYS A 263 -10.10 24.05 8.67
C LYS A 263 -9.86 24.10 10.18
N GLU A 264 -9.81 25.29 10.78
CA GLU A 264 -9.61 25.46 12.21
C GLU A 264 -10.76 24.95 13.08
N LYS A 265 -11.95 24.76 12.49
CA LYS A 265 -13.14 24.21 13.16
C LYS A 265 -13.23 22.69 13.07
N ILE A 266 -12.44 22.09 12.19
CA ILE A 266 -12.38 20.65 11.98
C ILE A 266 -11.39 20.05 12.98
N ALA A 267 -11.75 18.92 13.59
CA ALA A 267 -10.85 18.14 14.44
C ALA A 267 -10.13 17.07 13.60
N ARG A 268 -10.87 16.33 12.78
CA ARG A 268 -10.33 15.34 11.86
C ARG A 268 -11.30 15.04 10.72
N ILE A 269 -10.76 14.52 9.63
CA ILE A 269 -11.52 13.97 8.50
C ILE A 269 -11.12 12.51 8.35
N LEU A 270 -12.11 11.63 8.20
CA LEU A 270 -11.91 10.24 7.79
C LEU A 270 -12.46 10.08 6.38
N PHE A 271 -11.63 9.63 5.46
CA PHE A 271 -12.08 9.31 4.11
C PHE A 271 -12.58 7.87 4.07
N ARG A 272 -13.64 7.65 3.30
CA ARG A 272 -14.21 6.31 3.13
C ARG A 272 -13.21 5.33 2.52
N VAL A 273 -13.30 4.07 2.90
CA VAL A 273 -12.57 2.99 2.21
C VAL A 273 -13.12 2.88 0.80
N ARG A 274 -12.23 2.84 -0.20
CA ARG A 274 -12.61 2.57 -1.58
C ARG A 274 -12.12 1.17 -1.93
N GLU A 275 -12.94 0.35 -2.60
CA GLU A 275 -12.60 -1.05 -2.93
C GLU A 275 -11.27 -1.16 -3.70
N LYS A 276 -10.92 -0.17 -4.53
CA LYS A 276 -9.64 -0.08 -5.27
C LYS A 276 -8.39 0.17 -4.39
N GLU A 277 -8.55 0.58 -3.12
CA GLU A 277 -7.44 0.80 -2.17
C GLU A 277 -6.90 -0.52 -1.59
N LEU A 278 -7.64 -1.63 -1.74
CA LEU A 278 -7.31 -2.95 -1.17
C LEU A 278 -6.40 -3.80 -2.08
N LEU A 279 -6.05 -3.32 -3.27
CA LEU A 279 -5.25 -4.03 -4.28
C LEU A 279 -3.73 -4.02 -4.01
N GLY A 280 -3.31 -3.57 -2.82
CA GLY A 280 -1.92 -3.56 -2.39
C GLY A 280 -1.18 -2.33 -2.90
N ILE A 281 -0.94 -1.39 -2.00
CA ILE A 281 -0.01 -0.29 -2.27
C ILE A 281 1.40 -0.88 -2.12
N PRO A 282 2.31 -0.68 -3.09
CA PRO A 282 3.67 -1.18 -2.98
C PRO A 282 4.26 -0.75 -1.63
N GLY A 283 4.84 -1.70 -0.91
CA GLY A 283 5.61 -1.39 0.28
C GLY A 283 7.06 -1.22 -0.12
N SER A 284 7.37 -0.07 -0.73
CA SER A 284 8.70 0.28 -1.23
C SER A 284 9.65 0.64 -0.07
N ASP A 285 10.63 1.51 -0.31
CA ASP A 285 11.57 1.98 0.70
C ASP A 285 10.87 2.90 1.70
N ILE A 286 11.34 2.90 2.94
CA ILE A 286 10.77 3.73 4.00
C ILE A 286 11.70 4.91 4.25
N PHE A 287 11.13 6.11 4.20
CA PHE A 287 11.83 7.35 4.49
C PHE A 287 11.41 7.85 5.87
N TYR A 288 12.40 8.01 6.74
CA TYR A 288 12.25 8.64 8.04
C TYR A 288 12.79 10.06 7.95
N MET A 289 11.94 11.03 8.23
CA MET A 289 12.28 12.44 8.17
C MET A 289 12.75 12.97 9.52
N VAL A 290 13.59 14.01 9.52
CA VAL A 290 14.07 14.66 10.74
C VAL A 290 12.92 15.25 11.57
N ASN A 291 11.85 15.71 10.93
CA ASN A 291 10.64 16.21 11.63
C ASN A 291 9.75 15.09 12.20
N GLY A 292 10.13 13.83 12.02
CA GLY A 292 9.40 12.66 12.50
C GLY A 292 8.33 12.13 11.54
N ASP A 293 8.20 12.69 10.33
CA ASP A 293 7.35 12.10 9.28
C ASP A 293 7.92 10.76 8.79
N VAL A 294 7.02 9.86 8.40
CA VAL A 294 7.38 8.55 7.86
C VAL A 294 6.50 8.28 6.66
N PHE A 295 7.12 7.99 5.53
CA PHE A 295 6.41 7.65 4.31
C PHE A 295 7.15 6.60 3.48
N ALA A 296 6.37 5.90 2.64
CA ALA A 296 6.88 4.91 1.72
C ALA A 296 6.99 5.48 0.29
N GLY A 297 8.06 5.12 -0.40
CA GLY A 297 8.33 5.53 -1.77
C GLY A 297 9.59 4.86 -2.31
N ARG A 298 10.03 5.26 -3.50
CA ARG A 298 11.21 4.70 -4.15
C ARG A 298 12.20 5.79 -4.52
N LEU A 299 13.48 5.56 -4.25
CA LEU A 299 14.56 6.38 -4.79
C LEU A 299 14.54 6.30 -6.32
N THR A 300 14.54 7.45 -6.99
CA THR A 300 14.60 7.52 -8.46
C THR A 300 16.00 7.21 -8.98
N ASP A 301 17.04 7.53 -8.18
CA ASP A 301 18.43 7.29 -8.56
C ASP A 301 18.82 5.82 -8.38
N GLU A 302 19.21 5.17 -9.47
CA GLU A 302 19.67 3.78 -9.45
C GLU A 302 21.06 3.61 -8.83
N VAL A 303 21.83 4.70 -8.77
CA VAL A 303 23.19 4.73 -8.25
C VAL A 303 23.41 5.95 -7.37
N LEU A 304 24.09 5.75 -6.23
CA LEU A 304 24.49 6.81 -5.32
C LEU A 304 26.01 7.01 -5.39
N GLN A 305 26.45 8.26 -5.50
CA GLN A 305 27.86 8.62 -5.46
C GLN A 305 28.23 9.17 -4.08
N VAL A 306 29.12 8.48 -3.38
CA VAL A 306 29.59 8.85 -2.05
C VAL A 306 31.07 9.20 -2.09
N LYS A 307 31.40 10.42 -1.68
CA LYS A 307 32.77 10.85 -1.45
C LYS A 307 33.24 10.39 -0.08
N THR A 308 34.12 9.40 -0.03
CA THR A 308 34.70 8.89 1.22
C THR A 308 36.09 9.50 1.46
N ALA A 309 36.68 9.23 2.63
CA ALA A 309 38.06 9.66 2.93
C ALA A 309 39.12 8.95 2.07
N TYR A 310 38.79 7.82 1.44
CA TYR A 310 39.73 6.97 0.73
C TYR A 310 39.51 6.92 -0.79
N ALA A 311 38.27 7.09 -1.25
CA ALA A 311 37.91 7.13 -2.68
C ALA A 311 36.50 7.71 -2.91
N ASP A 312 36.22 8.11 -4.14
CA ASP A 312 34.84 8.26 -4.60
C ASP A 312 34.25 6.88 -4.90
N VAL A 313 33.12 6.56 -4.28
CA VAL A 313 32.47 5.25 -4.38
C VAL A 313 31.11 5.40 -5.05
N THR A 314 30.85 4.61 -6.08
CA THR A 314 29.53 4.50 -6.72
C THR A 314 28.87 3.21 -6.27
N ILE A 315 27.67 3.31 -5.72
CA ILE A 315 26.94 2.20 -5.09
C ILE A 315 25.58 2.08 -5.77
N GLY A 316 25.22 0.89 -6.24
CA GLY A 316 23.88 0.65 -6.77
C GLY A 316 22.84 0.65 -5.64
N ALA A 317 21.73 1.37 -5.81
CA ALA A 317 20.68 1.51 -4.80
C ALA A 317 20.13 0.14 -4.34
N ASN A 318 20.08 -0.84 -5.25
CA ASN A 318 19.66 -2.22 -4.97
C ASN A 318 20.61 -3.04 -4.08
N THR A 319 21.84 -2.56 -3.83
CA THR A 319 22.79 -3.21 -2.92
C THR A 319 22.69 -2.69 -1.49
N ILE A 320 21.98 -1.59 -1.30
CA ILE A 320 21.89 -0.85 -0.06
C ILE A 320 20.78 -1.45 0.81
N ARG A 321 21.08 -1.65 2.08
CA ARG A 321 20.12 -2.04 3.12
C ARG A 321 19.55 -0.82 3.83
N ASP A 322 20.42 0.09 4.26
CA ASP A 322 20.00 1.30 4.96
C ASP A 322 20.94 2.47 4.62
N ILE A 323 20.39 3.67 4.57
CA ILE A 323 21.11 4.95 4.48
C ILE A 323 20.77 5.76 5.71
N SER A 324 21.76 6.17 6.48
CA SER A 324 21.57 7.06 7.62
C SER A 324 22.28 8.38 7.36
N PHE A 325 21.57 9.49 7.57
CA PHE A 325 22.11 10.83 7.44
C PHE A 325 22.34 11.39 8.84
N ILE A 326 23.61 11.61 9.18
CA ILE A 326 24.03 12.13 10.47
C ILE A 326 24.33 13.62 10.26
N ALA A 327 23.53 14.46 10.90
CA ALA A 327 23.65 15.91 10.79
C ALA A 327 24.83 16.43 11.66
N GLU A 328 25.94 16.78 11.01
CA GLU A 328 27.04 17.59 11.55
C GLU A 328 27.23 18.88 10.70
N GLU A 329 28.39 19.55 10.73
CA GLU A 329 28.65 20.73 9.87
C GLU A 329 28.55 20.41 8.36
N GLN A 330 28.71 19.14 7.99
CA GLN A 330 28.35 18.55 6.69
C GLN A 330 27.53 17.28 6.95
N VAL A 331 26.56 17.00 6.08
CA VAL A 331 25.74 15.78 6.19
C VAL A 331 26.64 14.57 5.95
N PHE A 332 26.86 13.78 7.00
CA PHE A 332 27.64 12.56 6.93
C PHE A 332 26.70 11.39 6.66
N THR A 333 26.94 10.67 5.56
CA THR A 333 26.14 9.55 5.12
C THR A 333 26.80 8.24 5.51
N LYS A 334 26.08 7.43 6.28
CA LYS A 334 26.42 6.02 6.54
C LYS A 334 25.52 5.13 5.69
N ILE A 335 26.11 4.39 4.77
CA ILE A 335 25.42 3.40 3.92
C ILE A 335 25.79 2.01 4.42
N THR A 336 24.78 1.20 4.75
CA THR A 336 24.99 -0.23 5.03
C THR A 336 24.46 -1.05 3.88
N LEU A 337 25.27 -1.95 3.34
CA LEU A 337 24.89 -2.84 2.25
C LEU A 337 24.25 -4.12 2.78
N HIS A 338 23.56 -4.85 1.90
CA HIS A 338 22.94 -6.14 2.26
C HIS A 338 23.95 -7.22 2.67
N ASN A 339 25.18 -7.16 2.15
CA ASN A 339 26.26 -8.07 2.55
C ASN A 339 26.88 -7.72 3.92
N GLY A 340 26.43 -6.65 4.56
CA GLY A 340 26.92 -6.16 5.85
C GLY A 340 28.05 -5.14 5.76
N ASP A 341 28.53 -4.80 4.56
CA ASP A 341 29.56 -3.77 4.39
C ASP A 341 29.01 -2.39 4.77
N GLU A 342 29.84 -1.58 5.42
CA GLU A 342 29.52 -0.20 5.80
C GLU A 342 30.40 0.78 5.04
N ILE A 343 29.77 1.73 4.35
CA ILE A 343 30.44 2.80 3.60
C ILE A 343 30.05 4.14 4.25
N ASN A 344 31.06 4.89 4.66
CA ASN A 344 30.89 6.16 5.35
C ASN A 344 31.53 7.28 4.51
N GLY A 345 30.78 8.36 4.26
CA GLY A 345 31.25 9.49 3.46
C GLY A 345 30.20 10.59 3.32
N VAL A 346 30.34 11.42 2.31
CA VAL A 346 29.39 12.50 1.99
C VAL A 346 28.74 12.18 0.65
N LEU A 347 27.41 12.13 0.59
CA LEU A 347 26.69 11.98 -0.67
C LEU A 347 26.97 13.20 -1.58
N ARG A 348 27.24 12.96 -2.86
CA ARG A 348 27.54 14.05 -3.80
C ARG A 348 26.30 14.86 -4.17
N ASP A 349 25.19 14.17 -4.36
CA ASP A 349 23.92 14.81 -4.70
C ASP A 349 23.26 15.28 -3.42
N GLU A 350 22.96 16.57 -3.33
CA GLU A 350 22.30 17.15 -2.16
C GLU A 350 20.80 16.90 -2.17
N ASP A 351 20.23 16.74 -3.37
CA ASP A 351 18.82 16.48 -3.63
C ASP A 351 18.58 14.98 -3.80
N ILE A 352 17.59 14.46 -3.07
CA ILE A 352 17.11 13.08 -3.16
C ILE A 352 15.74 13.08 -3.85
N TYR A 353 15.66 12.40 -4.98
CA TYR A 353 14.42 12.26 -5.76
C TYR A 353 13.66 11.00 -5.34
N ILE A 354 12.39 11.15 -4.99
CA ILE A 354 11.56 10.08 -4.43
C ILE A 354 10.22 10.03 -5.15
N ASN A 355 9.88 8.86 -5.70
CA ASN A 355 8.52 8.56 -6.15
C ASN A 355 7.71 8.03 -4.96
N LEU A 356 6.77 8.82 -4.44
CA LEU A 356 5.92 8.38 -3.32
C LEU A 356 4.99 7.24 -3.74
N ASP A 357 4.84 6.22 -2.89
CA ASP A 357 3.90 5.11 -3.15
C ASP A 357 2.44 5.58 -3.13
N ALA A 358 2.15 6.66 -2.39
CA ALA A 358 0.83 7.26 -2.27
C ALA A 358 0.92 8.80 -2.32
N GLY A 359 1.43 9.34 -3.42
CA GLY A 359 1.54 10.77 -3.65
C GLY A 359 2.29 11.10 -4.95
N PRO A 360 2.50 12.38 -5.26
CA PRO A 360 3.34 12.79 -6.39
C PRO A 360 4.83 12.50 -6.10
N PRO A 361 5.70 12.49 -7.13
CA PRO A 361 7.13 12.53 -6.90
C PRO A 361 7.53 13.80 -6.12
N ILE A 362 8.52 13.67 -5.25
CA ILE A 362 9.06 14.77 -4.44
C ILE A 362 10.58 14.78 -4.49
N THR A 363 11.16 15.98 -4.39
CA THR A 363 12.59 16.18 -4.20
C THR A 363 12.83 16.70 -2.79
N ILE A 364 13.75 16.07 -2.06
CA ILE A 364 14.07 16.43 -0.68
C ILE A 364 15.58 16.58 -0.53
N TYR A 365 16.02 17.67 0.09
CA TYR A 365 17.41 17.84 0.50
C TYR A 365 17.79 16.78 1.56
N GLN A 366 18.97 16.16 1.38
CA GLN A 366 19.46 15.08 2.25
C GLN A 366 19.48 15.42 3.75
N ASP A 367 19.64 16.71 4.11
CA ASP A 367 19.65 17.17 5.50
C ASP A 367 18.28 17.08 6.21
N LYS A 368 17.19 16.90 5.44
CA LYS A 368 15.84 16.71 5.97
C LYS A 368 15.50 15.25 6.21
N ILE A 369 16.30 14.33 5.67
CA ILE A 369 16.12 12.89 5.81
C ILE A 369 16.95 12.43 7.01
N LYS A 370 16.38 11.60 7.87
CA LYS A 370 17.08 10.97 9.00
C LYS A 370 17.66 9.62 8.57
N GLU A 371 16.81 8.79 7.96
CA GLU A 371 17.13 7.42 7.61
C GLU A 371 16.28 6.98 6.42
N ILE A 372 16.87 6.22 5.52
CA ILE A 372 16.17 5.48 4.46
C ILE A 372 16.41 4.01 4.73
N ARG A 373 15.34 3.24 4.89
CA ARG A 373 15.40 1.79 4.99
C ARG A 373 15.00 1.19 3.66
N MET A 374 15.97 0.58 3.01
CA MET A 374 15.75 -0.16 1.78
C MET A 374 15.19 -1.53 2.14
N ARG A 375 14.08 -1.91 1.52
CA ARG A 375 13.45 -3.18 1.85
C ARG A 375 14.27 -4.34 1.27
N ILE A 376 14.89 -5.17 2.13
CA ILE A 376 15.59 -6.41 1.72
C ILE A 376 14.58 -7.35 1.06
N GLY A 377 14.79 -7.72 -0.20
CA GLY A 377 14.15 -8.91 -0.76
C GLY A 377 12.63 -8.93 -0.70
N TYR A 378 11.96 -7.85 -1.12
CA TYR A 378 10.73 -8.08 -1.87
C TYR A 378 11.15 -8.83 -3.14
N GLU A 379 10.99 -10.16 -3.16
CA GLU A 379 10.54 -10.76 -4.40
C GLU A 379 9.18 -10.14 -4.64
N PRO A 380 8.98 -9.47 -5.78
CA PRO A 380 7.68 -8.97 -6.05
C PRO A 380 6.67 -10.11 -5.97
N VAL A 381 5.43 -9.84 -5.51
CA VAL A 381 4.36 -10.41 -6.32
C VAL A 381 4.66 -9.81 -7.67
N VAL A 382 5.27 -10.62 -8.53
CA VAL A 382 5.86 -10.19 -9.78
C VAL A 382 4.76 -9.46 -10.56
N ILE A 383 4.67 -8.15 -10.42
CA ILE A 383 4.40 -7.28 -11.55
C ILE A 383 5.75 -7.27 -12.23
N VAL A 384 5.90 -8.11 -13.24
CA VAL A 384 7.17 -8.31 -13.95
C VAL A 384 7.63 -6.92 -14.38
N PRO A 385 8.75 -6.38 -13.87
CA PRO A 385 9.44 -5.37 -14.63
C PRO A 385 9.91 -6.12 -15.86
N VAL A 386 9.42 -5.76 -17.04
CA VAL A 386 10.00 -6.25 -18.29
C VAL A 386 11.45 -5.81 -18.25
N THR A 387 12.32 -6.70 -17.78
CA THR A 387 13.72 -6.70 -18.09
C THR A 387 13.77 -6.48 -19.59
N THR A 388 14.43 -5.41 -20.03
CA THR A 388 14.80 -5.26 -21.43
C THR A 388 15.37 -6.60 -21.84
N PRO A 389 14.67 -7.37 -22.70
CA PRO A 389 15.21 -8.64 -23.09
C PRO A 389 16.51 -8.30 -23.80
N THR A 390 17.61 -8.92 -23.37
CA THR A 390 18.65 -9.23 -24.36
C THR A 390 17.88 -9.86 -25.52
N PRO A 391 17.92 -9.32 -26.75
CA PRO A 391 16.88 -9.57 -27.74
C PRO A 391 16.67 -11.06 -27.93
N VAL A 392 15.67 -11.61 -27.24
CA VAL A 392 15.12 -12.90 -27.57
C VAL A 392 14.40 -12.58 -28.85
N SER A 393 14.91 -13.12 -29.96
CA SER A 393 14.28 -12.95 -31.27
C SER A 393 12.78 -13.08 -31.10
N PRO A 394 11.99 -12.05 -31.45
CA PRO A 394 10.55 -12.12 -31.31
C PRO A 394 10.05 -13.37 -32.02
N THR A 395 9.07 -14.05 -31.42
CA THR A 395 8.09 -14.75 -32.25
C THR A 395 7.64 -13.80 -33.35
N ASN A 396 7.39 -14.31 -34.56
CA ASN A 396 7.40 -13.60 -35.84
C ASN A 396 6.40 -12.40 -36.00
N ASP A 397 5.73 -11.97 -34.92
CA ASP A 397 4.48 -11.22 -34.91
C ASP A 397 4.51 -9.88 -34.11
N MET A 398 5.66 -9.45 -33.58
CA MET A 398 5.85 -8.11 -33.01
C MET A 398 6.74 -7.23 -33.89
N VAL A 399 6.61 -5.90 -33.77
CA VAL A 399 7.46 -4.89 -34.42
C VAL A 399 8.18 -4.07 -33.36
N LEU A 400 9.48 -3.84 -33.58
CA LEU A 400 10.26 -2.88 -32.81
C LEU A 400 9.96 -1.45 -33.29
N ILE A 401 9.43 -0.63 -32.40
CA ILE A 401 9.31 0.82 -32.60
C ILE A 401 10.58 1.47 -32.06
N PRO A 402 11.30 2.27 -32.86
CA PRO A 402 12.52 2.91 -32.43
C PRO A 402 12.25 3.96 -31.33
N ASP A 403 13.25 4.22 -30.48
CA ASP A 403 13.21 5.32 -29.53
C ASP A 403 13.16 6.68 -30.24
N GLY A 404 12.83 7.74 -29.50
CA GLY A 404 12.90 9.12 -29.98
C GLY A 404 11.61 9.91 -29.80
N GLU A 405 11.70 11.19 -30.16
CA GLU A 405 10.61 12.16 -30.03
C GLU A 405 9.56 12.01 -31.14
N PHE A 406 8.29 12.21 -30.79
CA PHE A 406 7.20 12.45 -31.74
C PHE A 406 6.25 13.52 -31.22
N LEU A 407 5.36 14.01 -32.08
CA LEU A 407 4.29 14.93 -31.69
C LEU A 407 3.03 14.13 -31.39
N MET A 408 2.60 14.16 -30.12
CA MET A 408 1.38 13.51 -29.63
C MET A 408 0.22 14.50 -29.63
N GLY A 409 -0.99 14.02 -29.93
CA GLY A 409 -2.22 14.81 -29.99
C GLY A 409 -2.54 15.41 -31.37
N SER A 410 -3.63 16.17 -31.43
CA SER A 410 -4.23 16.66 -32.68
C SER A 410 -5.06 17.92 -32.45
N ASN A 411 -5.18 18.76 -33.49
CA ASN A 411 -6.08 19.91 -33.51
C ASN A 411 -7.35 19.65 -34.37
N TYR A 412 -7.55 18.42 -34.83
CA TYR A 412 -8.62 18.05 -35.77
C TYR A 412 -9.81 17.34 -35.10
N GLY A 413 -9.61 16.77 -33.90
CA GLY A 413 -10.60 15.96 -33.20
C GLY A 413 -11.11 16.64 -31.93
N ASP A 414 -11.38 15.82 -30.91
CA ASP A 414 -11.99 16.27 -29.67
C ASP A 414 -11.04 17.11 -28.80
N ALA A 415 -11.59 17.85 -27.84
CA ALA A 415 -10.85 18.84 -27.06
C ALA A 415 -9.73 18.22 -26.21
N ASP A 416 -9.90 16.96 -25.81
CA ASP A 416 -8.96 16.15 -25.04
C ASP A 416 -7.83 15.52 -25.88
N GLU A 417 -7.84 15.73 -27.21
CA GLU A 417 -6.69 15.45 -28.10
C GLU A 417 -5.66 16.60 -28.09
N THR A 418 -5.96 17.72 -27.40
CA THR A 418 -5.12 18.92 -27.33
C THR A 418 -4.49 19.10 -25.93
N PRO A 419 -3.32 19.77 -25.81
CA PRO A 419 -2.50 20.33 -26.88
C PRO A 419 -1.66 19.28 -27.61
N ILE A 420 -1.28 19.60 -28.85
CA ILE A 420 -0.17 18.91 -29.50
C ILE A 420 1.10 19.21 -28.70
N HIS A 421 1.80 18.17 -28.24
CA HIS A 421 2.99 18.29 -27.42
C HIS A 421 4.05 17.26 -27.85
N LYS A 422 5.30 17.50 -27.44
CA LYS A 422 6.39 16.56 -27.71
C LYS A 422 6.38 15.45 -26.67
N VAL A 423 6.61 14.23 -27.13
CA VAL A 423 6.80 13.06 -26.27
C VAL A 423 8.03 12.29 -26.74
N TYR A 424 8.92 11.95 -25.81
CA TYR A 424 10.02 11.03 -26.02
C TYR A 424 9.64 9.64 -25.50
N LEU A 425 9.83 8.62 -26.34
CA LEU A 425 9.66 7.22 -25.95
C LEU A 425 10.97 6.46 -26.15
N ASP A 426 11.33 5.61 -25.19
CA ASP A 426 12.33 4.56 -25.39
C ASP A 426 11.83 3.54 -26.43
N ALA A 427 12.72 2.72 -26.99
CA ALA A 427 12.34 1.73 -27.98
C ALA A 427 11.52 0.60 -27.33
N PHE A 428 10.45 0.16 -27.98
CA PHE A 428 9.55 -0.87 -27.46
C PHE A 428 9.05 -1.79 -28.57
N TYR A 429 8.60 -2.98 -28.19
CA TYR A 429 7.91 -3.89 -29.10
C TYR A 429 6.40 -3.77 -28.93
N ILE A 430 5.66 -3.83 -30.03
CA ILE A 430 4.19 -3.89 -30.05
C ILE A 430 3.74 -4.94 -31.08
N ASP A 431 2.57 -5.54 -30.85
CA ASP A 431 2.02 -6.57 -31.73
C ASP A 431 1.68 -6.01 -33.11
N LYS A 432 1.92 -6.81 -34.17
CA LYS A 432 1.53 -6.45 -35.55
C LYS A 432 0.01 -6.39 -35.75
N TYR A 433 -0.71 -7.15 -34.93
CA TYR A 433 -2.14 -7.45 -35.05
C TYR A 433 -2.80 -7.38 -33.67
N GLU A 434 -4.08 -7.05 -33.63
CA GLU A 434 -4.93 -7.23 -32.45
C GLU A 434 -4.93 -8.70 -31.99
N VAL A 435 -5.16 -8.94 -30.71
CA VAL A 435 -5.27 -10.29 -30.16
C VAL A 435 -6.48 -11.00 -30.74
N THR A 436 -6.27 -12.18 -31.32
CA THR A 436 -7.34 -12.95 -31.95
C THR A 436 -8.19 -13.73 -30.96
N LYS A 437 -9.43 -14.05 -31.32
CA LYS A 437 -10.33 -14.90 -30.53
C LYS A 437 -9.72 -16.27 -30.24
N LEU A 438 -8.95 -16.85 -31.18
CA LEU A 438 -8.24 -18.11 -30.96
C LEU A 438 -7.20 -17.99 -29.84
N GLN A 439 -6.34 -16.97 -29.90
CA GLN A 439 -5.31 -16.73 -28.88
C GLN A 439 -5.93 -16.49 -27.50
N PHE A 440 -6.97 -15.66 -27.43
CA PHE A 440 -7.64 -15.39 -26.15
C PHE A 440 -8.36 -16.63 -25.59
N SER A 441 -8.92 -17.49 -26.46
CA SER A 441 -9.50 -18.77 -26.05
C SER A 441 -8.45 -19.72 -25.45
N GLU A 442 -7.23 -19.76 -26.00
CA GLU A 442 -6.12 -20.55 -25.43
C GLU A 442 -5.75 -20.08 -24.02
N PHE A 443 -5.69 -18.77 -23.82
CA PHE A 443 -5.50 -18.17 -22.51
C PHE A 443 -6.60 -18.57 -21.51
N LEU A 444 -7.87 -18.40 -21.89
CA LEU A 444 -9.01 -18.76 -21.05
C LEU A 444 -9.06 -20.26 -20.73
N ASN A 445 -8.66 -21.12 -21.66
CA ASN A 445 -8.56 -22.56 -21.41
C ASN A 445 -7.52 -22.94 -20.35
N GLN A 446 -6.50 -22.10 -20.15
CA GLN A 446 -5.47 -22.34 -19.13
C GLN A 446 -5.81 -21.68 -17.79
N LYS A 447 -6.43 -20.51 -17.80
CA LYS A 447 -6.64 -19.68 -16.60
C LYS A 447 -8.08 -19.66 -16.10
N GLY A 448 -9.03 -20.06 -16.94
CA GLY A 448 -10.46 -19.81 -16.73
C GLY A 448 -10.81 -18.34 -17.01
N ASN A 449 -12.11 -18.09 -17.20
CA ASN A 449 -12.62 -16.72 -17.25
C ASN A 449 -12.83 -16.21 -15.83
N GLN A 450 -11.83 -15.49 -15.30
CA GLN A 450 -11.87 -14.95 -13.95
C GLN A 450 -12.65 -13.63 -13.90
N GLU A 451 -12.96 -13.19 -12.70
CA GLU A 451 -13.65 -11.94 -12.41
C GLU A 451 -12.77 -11.05 -11.53
N GLU A 452 -12.63 -9.79 -11.92
CA GLU A 452 -11.93 -8.74 -11.17
C GLU A 452 -12.85 -7.52 -11.07
N ASP A 453 -13.02 -6.97 -9.88
CA ASP A 453 -13.95 -5.85 -9.61
C ASP A 453 -15.39 -6.10 -10.11
N ARG A 454 -15.88 -7.35 -9.97
CA ARG A 454 -17.19 -7.81 -10.46
C ARG A 454 -17.36 -7.76 -11.98
N VAL A 455 -16.25 -7.66 -12.71
CA VAL A 455 -16.20 -7.66 -14.17
C VAL A 455 -15.42 -8.91 -14.63
N ALA A 456 -16.06 -9.72 -15.47
CA ALA A 456 -15.40 -10.88 -16.08
C ALA A 456 -14.27 -10.42 -17.03
N TRP A 457 -13.24 -11.24 -17.19
CA TRP A 457 -12.21 -10.99 -18.20
C TRP A 457 -12.77 -10.96 -19.62
N LEU A 458 -13.74 -11.84 -19.90
CA LEU A 458 -14.49 -11.87 -21.15
C LEU A 458 -15.98 -11.98 -20.83
N ASP A 459 -16.81 -11.10 -21.38
CA ASP A 459 -18.26 -11.28 -21.34
C ASP A 459 -18.68 -12.30 -22.41
N THR A 460 -18.84 -13.56 -22.00
CA THR A 460 -19.32 -14.62 -22.88
C THR A 460 -20.84 -14.65 -23.04
N SER A 461 -21.57 -13.79 -22.30
CA SER A 461 -23.03 -13.71 -22.38
C SER A 461 -23.50 -12.85 -23.54
N ASP A 462 -22.64 -11.95 -24.03
CA ASP A 462 -22.91 -11.14 -25.21
C ASP A 462 -22.88 -11.99 -26.50
N GLU A 463 -23.85 -11.75 -27.38
CA GLU A 463 -23.98 -12.46 -28.66
C GLU A 463 -22.81 -12.18 -29.62
N ASP A 464 -22.23 -10.98 -29.51
CA ASP A 464 -21.12 -10.49 -30.32
C ASP A 464 -19.74 -10.99 -29.84
N CYS A 465 -19.65 -11.66 -28.69
CA CYS A 465 -18.38 -12.22 -28.21
C CYS A 465 -17.76 -13.23 -29.20
N PHE A 466 -18.58 -14.00 -29.91
CA PHE A 466 -18.22 -15.14 -30.79
C PHE A 466 -17.17 -16.11 -30.22
N ILE A 467 -17.03 -16.22 -28.90
CA ILE A 467 -16.33 -17.30 -28.21
C ILE A 467 -17.36 -18.11 -27.42
N GLU A 468 -17.38 -19.43 -27.62
CA GLU A 468 -18.29 -20.35 -26.94
C GLU A 468 -17.54 -21.25 -25.96
N TYR A 469 -18.19 -21.60 -24.85
CA TYR A 469 -17.70 -22.62 -23.93
C TYR A 469 -18.39 -23.96 -24.22
N ARG A 470 -17.67 -24.89 -24.85
CA ARG A 470 -18.19 -26.19 -25.27
C ARG A 470 -17.22 -27.31 -24.92
N ASN A 471 -17.76 -28.44 -24.41
CA ASN A 471 -16.96 -29.61 -24.02
C ASN A 471 -15.82 -29.29 -23.03
N GLY A 472 -16.05 -28.33 -22.12
CA GLY A 472 -15.07 -27.94 -21.11
C GLY A 472 -13.94 -27.03 -21.64
N LYS A 473 -14.11 -26.42 -22.82
CA LYS A 473 -13.14 -25.50 -23.41
C LYS A 473 -13.80 -24.27 -24.02
N TYR A 474 -13.14 -23.13 -23.89
CA TYR A 474 -13.39 -21.93 -24.67
C TYR A 474 -12.85 -22.13 -26.08
N GLN A 475 -13.66 -21.83 -27.09
CA GLN A 475 -13.27 -21.90 -28.49
C GLN A 475 -14.00 -20.82 -29.30
N PRO A 476 -13.37 -20.22 -30.32
CA PRO A 476 -14.06 -19.33 -31.24
C PRO A 476 -15.20 -20.05 -31.96
N LYS A 477 -16.29 -19.35 -32.26
CA LYS A 477 -17.28 -19.83 -33.22
C LYS A 477 -16.60 -19.97 -34.59
N SER A 478 -16.98 -21.01 -35.34
CA SER A 478 -16.39 -21.34 -36.64
C SER A 478 -16.33 -20.12 -37.58
N GLY A 479 -15.14 -19.79 -38.08
CA GLY A 479 -14.90 -18.66 -38.98
C GLY A 479 -14.44 -17.37 -38.30
N TYR A 480 -14.41 -17.33 -36.97
CA TYR A 480 -13.99 -16.16 -36.19
C TYR A 480 -12.62 -16.32 -35.51
N GLU A 481 -11.88 -17.38 -35.81
CA GLU A 481 -10.62 -17.73 -35.13
C GLU A 481 -9.58 -16.61 -35.21
N ASN A 482 -9.50 -15.95 -36.36
CA ASN A 482 -8.54 -14.87 -36.64
C ASN A 482 -9.16 -13.46 -36.56
N HIS A 483 -10.37 -13.34 -36.03
CA HIS A 483 -10.94 -12.02 -35.74
C HIS A 483 -10.41 -11.52 -34.39
N PRO A 484 -10.30 -10.20 -34.19
CA PRO A 484 -9.93 -9.67 -32.88
C PRO A 484 -10.94 -10.13 -31.84
N VAL A 485 -10.45 -10.40 -30.63
CA VAL A 485 -11.31 -10.63 -29.49
C VAL A 485 -12.02 -9.32 -29.11
N ILE A 486 -13.31 -9.40 -28.83
CA ILE A 486 -14.15 -8.29 -28.35
C ILE A 486 -14.88 -8.74 -27.09
N GLU A 487 -15.58 -7.83 -26.41
CA GLU A 487 -16.20 -8.08 -25.10
C GLU A 487 -15.18 -8.43 -24.00
N VAL A 488 -13.95 -7.96 -24.17
CA VAL A 488 -12.86 -8.11 -23.21
C VAL A 488 -12.76 -6.87 -22.35
N SER A 489 -12.83 -7.07 -21.04
CA SER A 489 -12.58 -6.00 -20.08
C SER A 489 -11.09 -5.63 -20.05
N TRP A 490 -10.77 -4.42 -19.59
CA TRP A 490 -9.38 -4.02 -19.39
C TRP A 490 -8.59 -5.01 -18.53
N PHE A 491 -9.24 -5.58 -17.50
CA PHE A 491 -8.68 -6.64 -16.65
C PHE A 491 -8.33 -7.90 -17.46
N GLY A 492 -9.22 -8.33 -18.35
CA GLY A 492 -8.97 -9.46 -19.24
C GLY A 492 -7.84 -9.20 -20.24
N ALA A 493 -7.77 -7.99 -20.80
CA ALA A 493 -6.71 -7.59 -21.72
C ALA A 493 -5.32 -7.58 -21.03
N ARG A 494 -5.26 -6.99 -19.82
CA ARG A 494 -4.05 -6.99 -18.98
C ARG A 494 -3.62 -8.41 -18.61
N ALA A 495 -4.55 -9.23 -18.12
CA ALA A 495 -4.27 -10.61 -17.72
C ALA A 495 -3.79 -11.48 -18.88
N TYR A 496 -4.35 -11.29 -20.08
CA TYR A 496 -3.87 -11.94 -21.30
C TYR A 496 -2.45 -11.50 -21.64
N ALA A 497 -2.17 -10.19 -21.61
CA ALA A 497 -0.85 -9.66 -21.93
C ALA A 497 0.21 -10.22 -20.97
N GLU A 498 -0.07 -10.23 -19.66
CA GLU A 498 0.81 -10.83 -18.64
C GLU A 498 1.03 -12.33 -18.88
N TRP A 499 -0.03 -13.09 -19.18
CA TRP A 499 0.08 -14.52 -19.50
C TRP A 499 0.92 -14.79 -20.75
N ALA A 500 0.82 -13.91 -21.76
CA ALA A 500 1.61 -13.99 -22.99
C ALA A 500 3.07 -13.52 -22.82
N GLY A 501 3.47 -13.08 -21.62
CA GLY A 501 4.81 -12.52 -21.35
C GLY A 501 5.00 -11.13 -21.95
N LYS A 502 3.92 -10.38 -22.11
CA LYS A 502 3.85 -9.02 -22.67
C LYS A 502 3.24 -8.04 -21.65
N ARG A 503 2.90 -6.85 -22.11
CA ARG A 503 2.10 -5.83 -21.39
C ARG A 503 1.22 -5.08 -22.37
N LEU A 504 0.22 -4.34 -21.86
CA LEU A 504 -0.48 -3.33 -22.67
C LEU A 504 0.50 -2.19 -23.03
N PRO A 505 0.36 -1.58 -24.22
CA PRO A 505 1.11 -0.37 -24.56
C PRO A 505 0.60 0.81 -23.73
N SER A 506 1.43 1.83 -23.53
CA SER A 506 0.93 3.12 -23.07
C SER A 506 0.17 3.85 -24.17
N GLU A 507 -0.65 4.84 -23.82
CA GLU A 507 -1.37 5.66 -24.80
C GLU A 507 -0.40 6.30 -25.80
N ALA A 508 0.73 6.82 -25.30
CA ALA A 508 1.75 7.44 -26.12
C ALA A 508 2.48 6.43 -27.02
N GLU A 509 2.79 5.23 -26.49
CA GLU A 509 3.36 4.14 -27.28
C GLU A 509 2.43 3.74 -28.42
N TRP A 510 1.15 3.58 -28.11
CA TRP A 510 0.12 3.26 -29.09
C TRP A 510 0.04 4.33 -30.17
N GLU A 511 0.00 5.62 -29.80
CA GLU A 511 -0.09 6.70 -30.78
C GLU A 511 1.15 6.78 -31.69
N LYS A 512 2.36 6.68 -31.12
CA LYS A 512 3.60 6.66 -31.89
C LYS A 512 3.61 5.48 -32.88
N ALA A 513 3.18 4.32 -32.42
CA ALA A 513 3.07 3.12 -33.24
C ALA A 513 2.04 3.32 -34.36
N ALA A 514 0.85 3.85 -34.06
CA ALA A 514 -0.22 4.11 -35.01
C ALA A 514 0.21 5.10 -36.10
N ARG A 515 0.91 6.17 -35.73
CA ARG A 515 1.37 7.21 -36.66
C ARG A 515 2.36 6.69 -37.70
N GLY A 516 3.10 5.61 -37.44
CA GLY A 516 4.00 5.03 -38.44
C GLY A 516 5.02 6.04 -38.98
N ASP A 517 5.64 6.84 -38.12
CA ASP A 517 6.58 7.92 -38.48
C ASP A 517 5.98 9.07 -39.32
N LEU A 518 4.66 9.11 -39.50
CA LEU A 518 3.98 10.21 -40.19
C LEU A 518 3.74 11.37 -39.22
N VAL A 519 4.22 12.55 -39.59
CA VAL A 519 4.05 13.79 -38.82
C VAL A 519 2.78 14.53 -39.26
N GLY A 520 1.90 14.82 -38.30
CA GLY A 520 0.72 15.67 -38.51
C GLY A 520 -0.35 15.09 -39.43
N LYS A 521 -0.38 13.76 -39.59
CA LYS A 521 -1.41 13.05 -40.36
C LYS A 521 -2.57 12.65 -39.48
N LYS A 522 -3.77 12.66 -40.08
CA LYS A 522 -5.02 12.32 -39.38
C LYS A 522 -5.13 10.83 -39.07
N TYR A 523 -4.86 9.98 -40.05
CA TYR A 523 -4.97 8.53 -39.96
C TYR A 523 -3.58 7.86 -39.98
N PRO A 524 -3.47 6.59 -39.53
CA PRO A 524 -2.21 5.82 -39.56
C PRO A 524 -1.52 5.76 -40.94
N TRP A 525 -2.27 5.95 -42.02
CA TRP A 525 -1.83 5.88 -43.42
C TRP A 525 -1.91 7.23 -44.16
N GLY A 526 -2.19 8.35 -43.48
CA GLY A 526 -2.26 9.69 -44.09
C GLY A 526 -3.57 10.43 -43.83
N ASP A 527 -4.01 11.28 -44.76
CA ASP A 527 -5.13 12.23 -44.52
C ASP A 527 -6.48 11.80 -45.14
N SER A 528 -6.50 10.67 -45.86
CA SER A 528 -7.70 10.18 -46.55
C SER A 528 -8.05 8.76 -46.13
N ILE A 529 -9.35 8.51 -46.02
CA ILE A 529 -9.90 7.21 -45.66
C ILE A 529 -10.96 6.79 -46.67
N ASP A 530 -10.98 5.48 -46.94
CA ASP A 530 -12.02 4.77 -47.67
C ASP A 530 -12.10 3.34 -47.13
N SER A 531 -13.11 2.58 -47.53
CA SER A 531 -13.38 1.23 -47.01
C SER A 531 -12.33 0.17 -47.40
N SER A 532 -11.34 0.50 -48.23
CA SER A 532 -10.20 -0.38 -48.52
C SER A 532 -9.04 -0.24 -47.52
N LYS A 533 -9.11 0.75 -46.61
CA LYS A 533 -8.03 1.05 -45.66
C LYS A 533 -8.31 0.65 -44.22
N ALA A 534 -9.59 0.50 -43.86
CA ALA A 534 -10.02 0.16 -42.51
C ALA A 534 -11.44 -0.40 -42.48
N ASN A 535 -11.79 -1.09 -41.39
CA ASN A 535 -13.15 -1.46 -41.06
C ASN A 535 -13.77 -0.42 -40.10
N TYR A 536 -14.77 0.33 -40.55
CA TYR A 536 -15.42 1.40 -39.78
C TYR A 536 -16.83 1.67 -40.31
N GLY A 537 -17.61 2.45 -39.57
CA GLY A 537 -18.91 2.98 -39.99
C GLY A 537 -19.89 1.90 -40.45
N GLU A 538 -19.90 0.74 -39.79
CA GLU A 538 -20.82 -0.37 -40.09
C GLU A 538 -20.64 -0.97 -41.50
N ASN A 539 -19.55 -0.64 -42.22
CA ASN A 539 -19.34 -1.07 -43.61
C ASN A 539 -19.39 -2.60 -43.80
N VAL A 540 -18.96 -3.36 -42.79
CA VAL A 540 -19.05 -4.83 -42.75
C VAL A 540 -20.14 -5.31 -41.79
N GLY A 541 -20.55 -4.48 -40.81
CA GLY A 541 -21.50 -4.83 -39.76
C GLY A 541 -20.95 -5.73 -38.66
N GLN A 542 -19.64 -6.00 -38.66
CA GLN A 542 -18.92 -6.78 -37.64
C GLN A 542 -17.40 -6.58 -37.79
N THR A 543 -16.61 -7.08 -36.83
CA THR A 543 -15.15 -7.21 -36.96
C THR A 543 -14.73 -7.97 -38.22
N THR A 544 -13.55 -7.67 -38.76
CA THR A 544 -12.88 -8.47 -39.78
C THR A 544 -11.67 -9.19 -39.22
N ARG A 545 -11.20 -10.25 -39.89
CA ARG A 545 -9.90 -10.87 -39.58
C ARG A 545 -8.80 -9.82 -39.46
N VAL A 546 -7.91 -10.00 -38.48
CA VAL A 546 -6.75 -9.13 -38.30
C VAL A 546 -5.86 -9.15 -39.54
N GLY A 547 -5.22 -8.03 -39.85
CA GLY A 547 -4.34 -7.88 -41.00
C GLY A 547 -5.05 -7.85 -42.35
N ARG A 548 -6.36 -7.58 -42.38
CA ARG A 548 -7.13 -7.51 -43.63
C ARG A 548 -6.76 -6.29 -44.47
N TYR A 549 -6.51 -5.15 -43.82
CA TYR A 549 -6.22 -3.87 -44.48
C TYR A 549 -4.72 -3.62 -44.59
N PRO A 550 -4.25 -2.65 -45.39
CA PRO A 550 -2.82 -2.35 -45.50
C PRO A 550 -2.22 -1.89 -44.16
N PRO A 551 -0.97 -2.26 -43.86
CA PRO A 551 -0.30 -1.79 -42.66
C PRO A 551 0.17 -0.33 -42.78
N ASN A 552 0.49 0.30 -41.65
CA ASN A 552 1.21 1.58 -41.63
C ASN A 552 2.72 1.38 -41.93
N ASN A 553 3.52 2.46 -41.88
CA ASN A 553 4.95 2.38 -42.24
C ASN A 553 5.80 1.54 -41.28
N TYR A 554 5.31 1.26 -40.07
CA TYR A 554 5.97 0.35 -39.14
C TYR A 554 5.52 -1.11 -39.34
N GLY A 555 4.57 -1.38 -40.23
CA GLY A 555 4.08 -2.74 -40.47
C GLY A 555 3.02 -3.20 -39.47
N LEU A 556 2.39 -2.26 -38.75
CA LEU A 556 1.23 -2.53 -37.89
C LEU A 556 -0.06 -2.44 -38.70
N TYR A 557 -0.99 -3.33 -38.39
CA TYR A 557 -2.28 -3.44 -39.05
C TYR A 557 -3.38 -2.95 -38.13
N ASP A 558 -4.49 -2.52 -38.72
CA ASP A 558 -5.75 -2.24 -38.02
C ASP A 558 -5.66 -1.18 -36.90
N MET A 559 -4.59 -0.36 -36.85
CA MET A 559 -4.41 0.78 -35.92
C MET A 559 -5.45 1.92 -36.08
N GLY A 560 -6.51 1.70 -36.85
CA GLY A 560 -7.60 2.61 -37.10
C GLY A 560 -8.79 1.80 -37.63
N GLY A 561 -9.82 1.62 -36.79
CA GLY A 561 -10.98 0.78 -37.06
C GLY A 561 -10.80 -0.64 -36.55
N ASN A 562 -11.72 -1.51 -36.96
CA ASN A 562 -11.87 -2.88 -36.46
C ASN A 562 -12.29 -2.92 -34.98
N VAL A 563 -11.42 -2.73 -34.00
CA VAL A 563 -11.83 -2.68 -32.58
C VAL A 563 -11.15 -1.55 -31.80
N TRP A 564 -11.79 -1.13 -30.71
CA TRP A 564 -11.13 -0.31 -29.71
C TRP A 564 -10.04 -1.12 -29.00
N GLU A 565 -8.86 -0.55 -28.87
CA GLU A 565 -7.70 -1.19 -28.26
C GLU A 565 -7.41 -0.60 -26.88
N TRP A 566 -7.41 -1.45 -25.85
CA TRP A 566 -7.04 -1.06 -24.48
C TRP A 566 -5.56 -0.70 -24.38
N VAL A 567 -5.27 0.43 -23.74
CA VAL A 567 -3.91 0.82 -23.32
C VAL A 567 -3.78 0.76 -21.79
N SER A 568 -2.57 0.86 -21.25
CA SER A 568 -2.35 0.81 -19.80
C SER A 568 -2.92 2.02 -19.04
N ASP A 569 -3.00 3.16 -19.72
CA ASP A 569 -3.18 4.48 -19.11
C ASP A 569 -4.60 4.65 -18.56
N TRP A 570 -4.69 5.33 -17.44
CA TRP A 570 -5.94 5.91 -16.97
C TRP A 570 -6.30 7.14 -17.83
N TYR A 571 -7.58 7.37 -18.06
CA TYR A 571 -8.03 8.54 -18.80
C TYR A 571 -8.03 9.79 -17.90
N ASP A 572 -7.43 10.87 -18.41
CA ASP A 572 -7.60 12.24 -17.94
C ASP A 572 -7.53 13.19 -19.13
N LYS A 573 -8.60 13.97 -19.30
CA LYS A 573 -8.78 14.94 -20.38
C LYS A 573 -7.71 16.03 -20.42
N ASP A 574 -7.09 16.36 -19.29
CA ASP A 574 -6.10 17.44 -19.19
C ASP A 574 -4.64 16.92 -19.17
N TYR A 575 -4.43 15.60 -19.25
CA TYR A 575 -3.11 14.97 -19.06
C TYR A 575 -2.05 15.48 -20.05
N TYR A 576 -2.43 15.78 -21.29
CA TYR A 576 -1.50 16.28 -22.32
C TYR A 576 -0.87 17.63 -21.93
N SER A 577 -1.51 18.40 -21.04
CA SER A 577 -0.98 19.67 -20.53
C SER A 577 -0.11 19.51 -19.28
N SER A 578 0.05 18.29 -18.75
CA SER A 578 0.84 18.03 -17.55
C SER A 578 2.35 18.09 -17.83
N SER A 579 3.16 18.29 -16.79
CA SER A 579 4.63 18.18 -16.89
C SER A 579 5.13 16.77 -17.13
N ASP A 580 4.31 15.77 -16.81
CA ASP A 580 4.66 14.36 -16.82
C ASP A 580 4.43 13.72 -18.21
N SER A 581 3.88 14.47 -19.16
CA SER A 581 3.57 14.00 -20.52
C SER A 581 4.80 13.83 -21.42
N TYR A 582 5.99 14.31 -21.02
CA TYR A 582 7.14 14.37 -21.94
C TYR A 582 7.89 13.05 -22.14
N ARG A 583 8.37 12.37 -21.09
CA ARG A 583 9.30 11.23 -21.23
C ARG A 583 8.67 9.93 -20.73
N ASN A 584 8.47 8.97 -21.62
CA ASN A 584 7.81 7.70 -21.34
C ASN A 584 6.50 7.84 -20.53
N PRO A 585 5.57 8.74 -20.91
CA PRO A 585 4.36 8.99 -20.13
C PRO A 585 3.54 7.70 -19.99
N GLN A 586 3.00 7.49 -18.78
CA GLN A 586 2.20 6.32 -18.40
C GLN A 586 0.76 6.72 -18.02
N GLY A 587 0.34 7.92 -18.42
CA GLY A 587 -0.93 8.50 -18.01
C GLY A 587 -0.89 9.00 -16.57
N PRO A 588 -2.03 9.45 -16.03
CA PRO A 588 -2.17 9.77 -14.62
C PRO A 588 -2.10 8.49 -13.78
N ASN A 589 -1.60 8.60 -12.55
CA ASN A 589 -1.44 7.46 -11.65
C ASN A 589 -2.76 6.78 -11.23
N TYR A 590 -3.91 7.40 -11.51
CA TYR A 590 -5.24 6.89 -11.18
C TYR A 590 -6.29 7.45 -12.15
N GLY A 591 -7.42 6.75 -12.27
CA GLY A 591 -8.57 7.18 -13.06
C GLY A 591 -9.84 6.41 -12.71
N SER A 592 -10.96 6.83 -13.28
CA SER A 592 -12.20 6.04 -13.26
C SER A 592 -12.32 5.11 -14.45
N GLU A 593 -11.66 5.46 -15.55
CA GLU A 593 -11.77 4.83 -16.86
C GLU A 593 -10.37 4.67 -17.46
N HIS A 594 -10.13 3.58 -18.18
CA HIS A 594 -8.91 3.39 -18.96
C HIS A 594 -9.10 3.92 -20.37
N VAL A 595 -8.01 4.38 -20.96
CA VAL A 595 -8.03 4.88 -22.34
C VAL A 595 -8.21 3.72 -23.32
N ILE A 596 -8.96 3.96 -24.39
CA ILE A 596 -9.08 3.08 -25.56
C ILE A 596 -8.68 3.85 -26.81
N ARG A 597 -8.09 3.16 -27.78
CA ARG A 597 -7.54 3.78 -28.99
C ARG A 597 -8.01 3.09 -30.26
N GLY A 598 -7.88 3.77 -31.40
CA GLY A 598 -8.06 3.19 -32.74
C GLY A 598 -9.49 3.16 -33.29
N ALA A 599 -10.51 3.18 -32.43
CA ALA A 599 -11.92 3.07 -32.79
C ALA A 599 -12.38 1.72 -33.36
N GLY A 600 -13.66 1.40 -33.20
CA GLY A 600 -14.26 0.15 -33.64
C GLY A 600 -14.89 0.20 -35.03
N TRP A 601 -15.26 -0.98 -35.52
CA TRP A 601 -15.93 -1.19 -36.81
C TRP A 601 -17.28 -0.46 -36.96
N SER A 602 -17.96 -0.14 -35.85
CA SER A 602 -19.22 0.59 -35.82
C SER A 602 -19.04 2.12 -35.74
N ASN A 603 -17.83 2.61 -35.47
CA ASN A 603 -17.56 4.04 -35.32
C ASN A 603 -17.34 4.73 -36.67
N ASP A 604 -17.77 5.99 -36.77
CA ASP A 604 -17.54 6.82 -37.96
C ASP A 604 -16.06 7.14 -38.18
N ALA A 605 -15.70 7.46 -39.43
CA ALA A 605 -14.34 7.83 -39.85
C ALA A 605 -13.70 8.99 -39.07
N GLY A 606 -14.47 9.75 -38.28
CA GLY A 606 -13.96 10.80 -37.40
C GLY A 606 -13.10 10.24 -36.26
N TYR A 607 -13.52 9.10 -35.69
CA TYR A 607 -12.91 8.48 -34.50
C TYR A 607 -11.66 7.66 -34.81
N LEU A 608 -11.40 7.36 -36.08
CA LEU A 608 -10.22 6.60 -36.53
C LEU A 608 -8.93 7.45 -36.52
N CYS A 609 -9.00 8.68 -36.01
CA CYS A 609 -7.83 9.54 -35.90
C CYS A 609 -6.80 8.88 -34.99
N SER A 610 -5.52 8.92 -35.34
CA SER A 610 -4.47 8.34 -34.50
C SER A 610 -4.40 8.97 -33.10
N ALA A 611 -4.98 10.17 -32.93
CA ALA A 611 -5.02 10.91 -31.67
C ALA A 611 -6.32 10.75 -30.87
N SER A 612 -7.36 10.09 -31.39
CA SER A 612 -8.64 9.94 -30.67
C SER A 612 -8.53 8.93 -29.52
N ARG A 613 -9.02 9.30 -28.34
CA ARG A 613 -8.82 8.61 -27.06
C ARG A 613 -10.12 8.37 -26.31
#